data_AF-A0A7S0P081-F1
#
_entry.id   AF-A0A7S0P081-F1
#
_cell.length_a   1.000
_cell.length_b   1.000
_cell.length_c   1.000
_cell.angle_alpha   90.00
_cell.angle_beta   90.00
_cell.angle_gamma   90.00
#
_symmetry.space_group_name_H-M   'P 1'
#
loop_
_entity.id
_entity.type
_entity.pdbx_description
1 polymer ?
#
loop_
_entity_poly.entity_id
_entity_poly.type
_entity_poly.pdbx_seq_one_letter_code
_entity_poly.pdbx_strand_id
1 'polypeptide(L)'
;RPQASRQIGDAGDCQTRRECRAEMTESGRYSSRKRKEPDVVVGDTEPSRLKSPKREKRHKSHKHEKHEKRHKSHKEKRAKREQKHKRKKEHRRYGSDGSDSSSSSAAPKPRAELGPRPRPAPPPLPAPPPFYSTGPMASGRGGGKGGGGNGGGKGGGGDASRQARIEAGLAAYLCCAACGIESSGETAFLQHINGRAHEKRAGRKGFAGLRPNSRGVIPPLSDPGLRCAALAAGVDPNGC
;
A
#
# COMPACT_ATOMS: atom_id res chain seq x y z
N ARG A 1 -19.89 50.94 18.23
CA ARG A 1 -19.81 51.13 16.75
C ARG A 1 -18.34 51.00 16.36
N PRO A 2 -17.94 50.29 15.28
CA PRO A 2 -18.73 49.58 14.28
C PRO A 2 -18.72 48.04 14.46
N GLN A 3 -19.75 47.39 13.92
CA GLN A 3 -19.89 45.94 13.82
C GLN A 3 -19.27 45.49 12.49
N ALA A 4 -18.37 44.51 12.54
CA ALA A 4 -17.80 43.87 11.35
C ALA A 4 -18.69 42.67 10.97
N SER A 5 -19.57 42.88 10.00
CA SER A 5 -20.36 41.87 9.31
C SER A 5 -19.43 40.95 8.51
N ARG A 6 -19.23 39.72 9.00
CA ARG A 6 -18.58 38.66 8.22
C ARG A 6 -19.58 38.11 7.21
N GLN A 7 -19.34 38.44 5.94
CA GLN A 7 -20.00 37.85 4.79
C GLN A 7 -19.76 36.33 4.79
N ILE A 8 -20.85 35.58 4.85
CA ILE A 8 -20.89 34.15 4.58
C ILE A 8 -20.90 34.04 3.05
N GLY A 9 -19.75 33.73 2.47
CA GLY A 9 -19.60 33.51 1.03
C GLY A 9 -20.33 32.24 0.61
N ASP A 10 -21.10 32.40 -0.46
CA ASP A 10 -22.01 31.46 -1.10
C ASP A 10 -21.46 30.05 -1.34
N ALA A 11 -22.36 29.10 -1.15
CA ALA A 11 -22.24 27.72 -1.58
C ALA A 11 -22.22 27.65 -3.11
N GLY A 12 -21.02 27.65 -3.69
CA GLY A 12 -20.80 27.36 -5.10
C GLY A 12 -21.12 25.91 -5.44
N ASP A 13 -22.28 25.74 -6.08
CA ASP A 13 -22.63 24.76 -7.11
C ASP A 13 -22.04 23.35 -7.06
N CYS A 14 -22.88 22.43 -6.57
CA CYS A 14 -22.69 20.98 -6.53
C CYS A 14 -23.17 20.29 -7.83
N GLN A 15 -23.17 20.97 -8.98
CA GLN A 15 -23.77 20.44 -10.22
C GLN A 15 -22.81 19.64 -11.11
N THR A 16 -21.49 19.78 -10.97
CA THR A 16 -20.51 19.08 -11.84
C THR A 16 -20.23 17.61 -11.45
N ARG A 17 -20.79 17.09 -10.36
CA ARG A 17 -20.54 15.70 -9.92
C ARG A 17 -21.43 14.62 -10.55
N ARG A 18 -22.53 14.98 -11.22
CA ARG A 18 -23.43 13.98 -11.83
C ARG A 18 -23.06 13.59 -13.25
N GLU A 19 -22.30 14.40 -13.98
CA GLU A 19 -21.96 14.09 -15.38
C GLU A 19 -20.70 13.21 -15.50
N CYS A 20 -19.74 13.28 -14.57
CA CYS A 20 -18.54 12.43 -14.64
C CYS A 20 -18.78 10.93 -14.36
N ARG A 21 -19.99 10.52 -13.93
CA ARG A 21 -20.27 9.09 -13.64
C ARG A 21 -20.86 8.33 -14.82
N ALA A 22 -21.28 9.00 -15.89
CA ALA A 22 -21.91 8.35 -17.05
C ALA A 22 -20.90 7.86 -18.11
N GLU A 23 -19.70 8.43 -18.19
CA GLU A 23 -18.77 8.11 -19.31
C GLU A 23 -17.76 6.97 -19.02
N MET A 24 -17.74 6.41 -17.81
CA MET A 24 -16.79 5.32 -17.47
C MET A 24 -17.29 3.90 -17.76
N THR A 25 -18.49 3.71 -18.34
CA THR A 25 -19.00 2.37 -18.68
C THR A 25 -18.81 1.95 -20.13
N GLU A 26 -18.33 2.81 -21.03
CA GLU A 26 -18.35 2.50 -22.47
C GLU A 26 -17.00 2.03 -23.05
N SER A 27 -15.87 2.28 -22.39
CA SER A 27 -14.53 1.95 -22.91
C SER A 27 -13.98 0.57 -22.46
N GLY A 28 -14.77 -0.23 -21.74
CA GLY A 28 -14.34 -1.50 -21.13
C GLY A 28 -14.56 -2.78 -21.96
N ARG A 29 -14.92 -2.70 -23.24
CA ARG A 29 -15.09 -3.87 -24.12
C ARG A 29 -14.15 -3.86 -25.33
N TYR A 30 -12.92 -3.40 -25.18
CA TYR A 30 -11.88 -3.76 -26.15
C TYR A 30 -11.44 -5.20 -25.89
N SER A 31 -12.20 -6.11 -26.51
CA SER A 31 -11.91 -7.52 -26.61
C SER A 31 -10.49 -7.70 -27.13
N SER A 32 -9.62 -8.29 -26.31
CA SER A 32 -8.34 -8.87 -26.73
C SER A 32 -8.61 -10.03 -27.70
N ARG A 33 -9.02 -9.71 -28.93
CA ARG A 33 -8.98 -10.61 -30.07
C ARG A 33 -7.50 -10.84 -30.36
N LYS A 34 -7.00 -11.91 -29.76
CA LYS A 34 -5.74 -12.57 -30.06
C LYS A 34 -5.73 -12.88 -31.56
N ARG A 35 -5.20 -11.95 -32.38
CA ARG A 35 -4.97 -12.18 -33.80
C ARG A 35 -3.96 -13.33 -33.88
N LYS A 36 -4.44 -14.44 -34.43
CA LYS A 36 -3.65 -15.60 -34.80
C LYS A 36 -3.02 -15.21 -36.14
N GLU A 37 -1.72 -14.92 -36.12
CA GLU A 37 -0.91 -14.72 -37.32
C GLU A 37 -1.02 -15.99 -38.18
N PRO A 38 -1.31 -15.88 -39.49
CA PRO A 38 -1.15 -17.00 -40.40
C PRO A 38 0.34 -17.16 -40.75
N ASP A 39 0.93 -18.29 -40.36
CA ASP A 39 2.25 -18.71 -40.81
C ASP A 39 2.28 -18.79 -42.34
N VAL A 40 3.19 -18.02 -42.92
CA VAL A 40 3.51 -18.02 -44.36
C VAL A 40 4.26 -19.31 -44.69
N VAL A 41 3.70 -20.05 -45.65
CA VAL A 41 4.28 -21.24 -46.26
C VAL A 41 5.30 -20.83 -47.32
N VAL A 42 6.59 -21.08 -47.09
CA VAL A 42 7.66 -21.25 -48.09
C VAL A 42 8.78 -22.02 -47.38
N GLY A 43 9.41 -23.08 -47.87
CA GLY A 43 9.32 -23.84 -49.11
C GLY A 43 10.32 -25.00 -48.95
N ASP A 44 10.19 -25.98 -49.83
CA ASP A 44 10.95 -27.22 -49.89
C ASP A 44 12.47 -27.07 -49.71
N THR A 45 13.05 -27.94 -48.88
CA THR A 45 14.42 -28.41 -49.08
C THR A 45 14.55 -29.86 -48.62
N GLU A 46 15.13 -30.63 -49.52
CA GLU A 46 15.27 -32.09 -49.62
C GLU A 46 15.82 -32.89 -48.41
N PRO A 47 15.68 -34.22 -48.45
CA PRO A 47 15.91 -35.13 -47.35
C PRO A 47 17.32 -35.72 -47.37
N SER A 48 18.04 -35.71 -46.25
CA SER A 48 19.06 -36.73 -45.95
C SER A 48 19.74 -36.51 -44.61
N ARG A 49 19.39 -37.38 -43.64
CA ARG A 49 20.33 -38.18 -42.83
C ARG A 49 19.59 -38.78 -41.64
N LEU A 50 19.37 -40.08 -41.74
CA LEU A 50 19.00 -40.95 -40.63
C LEU A 50 19.99 -40.76 -39.48
N LYS A 51 19.59 -40.00 -38.45
CA LYS A 51 20.25 -39.97 -37.14
C LYS A 51 19.33 -40.64 -36.12
N SER A 52 19.89 -41.64 -35.47
CA SER A 52 19.23 -42.61 -34.59
C SER A 52 18.47 -41.96 -33.43
N PRO A 53 17.19 -42.31 -33.20
CA PRO A 53 16.39 -41.72 -32.11
C PRO A 53 16.55 -42.54 -30.82
N LYS A 54 17.64 -42.36 -30.07
CA LYS A 54 17.82 -43.07 -28.79
C LYS A 54 18.55 -42.25 -27.73
N ARG A 55 17.94 -41.15 -27.22
CA ARG A 55 18.16 -40.68 -25.83
C ARG A 55 17.34 -39.50 -25.31
N GLU A 56 16.46 -38.88 -26.09
CA GLU A 56 15.85 -37.58 -25.71
C GLU A 56 14.48 -37.65 -25.01
N LYS A 57 14.07 -38.81 -24.48
CA LYS A 57 12.76 -38.98 -23.82
C LYS A 57 12.79 -38.93 -22.28
N ARG A 58 13.96 -38.81 -21.64
CA ARG A 58 14.06 -38.90 -20.16
C ARG A 58 14.01 -37.57 -19.39
N HIS A 59 14.22 -36.40 -20.02
CA HIS A 59 14.23 -35.11 -19.30
C HIS A 59 12.89 -34.37 -19.26
N LYS A 60 11.89 -34.77 -20.06
CA LYS A 60 10.55 -34.13 -20.05
C LYS A 60 9.65 -34.61 -18.90
N SER A 61 9.83 -35.84 -18.39
CA SER A 61 9.00 -36.40 -17.31
C SER A 61 9.19 -35.68 -15.97
N HIS A 62 10.43 -35.33 -15.60
CA HIS A 62 10.71 -34.74 -14.29
C HIS A 62 10.12 -33.32 -14.11
N LYS A 63 10.01 -32.54 -15.18
CA LYS A 63 9.38 -31.20 -15.12
C LYS A 63 7.86 -31.29 -14.91
N HIS A 64 7.20 -32.24 -15.57
CA HIS A 64 5.76 -32.45 -15.44
C HIS A 64 5.39 -32.94 -14.03
N GLU A 65 6.14 -33.92 -13.50
CA GLU A 65 5.93 -34.44 -12.14
C GLU A 65 6.09 -33.35 -11.07
N LYS A 66 7.09 -32.48 -11.21
CA LYS A 66 7.29 -31.35 -10.30
C LYS A 66 6.11 -30.37 -10.34
N HIS A 67 5.56 -30.09 -11.52
CA HIS A 67 4.41 -29.19 -11.66
C HIS A 67 3.16 -29.79 -11.03
N GLU A 68 2.92 -31.08 -11.24
CA GLU A 68 1.79 -31.82 -10.67
C GLU A 68 1.83 -31.86 -9.14
N LYS A 69 3.00 -32.12 -8.54
CA LYS A 69 3.19 -32.06 -7.08
C LYS A 69 2.88 -30.67 -6.50
N ARG A 70 3.27 -29.59 -7.20
CA ARG A 70 2.94 -28.22 -6.78
C ARG A 70 1.44 -27.94 -6.85
N HIS A 71 0.77 -28.43 -7.90
CA HIS A 71 -0.68 -28.26 -8.05
C HIS A 71 -1.46 -29.02 -6.96
N LYS A 72 -1.03 -30.25 -6.64
CA LYS A 72 -1.61 -31.06 -5.55
C LYS A 72 -1.44 -30.37 -4.18
N SER A 73 -0.23 -29.89 -3.88
CA SER A 73 0.05 -29.16 -2.64
C SER A 73 -0.77 -27.86 -2.50
N HIS A 74 -0.95 -27.12 -3.58
CA HIS A 74 -1.74 -25.88 -3.54
C HIS A 74 -3.24 -26.17 -3.32
N LYS A 75 -3.77 -27.22 -3.96
CA LYS A 75 -5.16 -27.68 -3.77
C LYS A 75 -5.42 -28.09 -2.31
N GLU A 76 -4.50 -28.84 -1.71
CA GLU A 76 -4.59 -29.26 -0.30
C GLU A 76 -4.52 -28.06 0.67
N LYS A 77 -3.60 -27.11 0.44
CA LYS A 77 -3.51 -25.89 1.24
C LYS A 77 -4.79 -25.04 1.16
N ARG A 78 -5.42 -24.97 -0.01
CA ARG A 78 -6.70 -24.26 -0.20
C ARG A 78 -7.83 -24.94 0.59
N ALA A 79 -7.95 -26.26 0.50
CA ALA A 79 -8.93 -27.04 1.25
C ALA A 79 -8.76 -26.88 2.78
N LYS A 80 -7.52 -26.91 3.29
CA LYS A 80 -7.24 -26.73 4.73
C LYS A 80 -7.63 -25.34 5.23
N ARG A 81 -7.40 -24.29 4.43
CA ARG A 81 -7.81 -22.91 4.76
C ARG A 81 -9.33 -22.77 4.79
N GLU A 82 -10.03 -23.40 3.85
CA GLU A 82 -11.48 -23.40 3.78
C GLU A 82 -12.10 -24.12 4.98
N GLN A 83 -11.57 -25.30 5.35
CA GLN A 83 -12.01 -26.03 6.55
C GLN A 83 -11.77 -25.21 7.84
N LYS A 84 -10.63 -24.53 7.96
CA LYS A 84 -10.36 -23.63 9.10
C LYS A 84 -11.35 -22.47 9.17
N HIS A 85 -11.71 -21.89 8.02
CA HIS A 85 -12.68 -20.80 7.96
C HIS A 85 -14.09 -21.30 8.32
N LYS A 86 -14.49 -22.50 7.87
CA LYS A 86 -15.76 -23.13 8.23
C LYS A 86 -15.86 -23.38 9.74
N ARG A 87 -14.84 -23.98 10.36
CA ARG A 87 -14.77 -24.18 11.83
C ARG A 87 -14.86 -22.86 12.60
N LYS A 88 -14.16 -21.82 12.15
CA LYS A 88 -14.23 -20.49 12.78
C LYS A 88 -15.63 -19.85 12.65
N LYS A 89 -16.32 -20.07 11.54
CA LYS A 89 -17.69 -19.58 11.33
C LYS A 89 -18.70 -20.33 12.21
N GLU A 90 -18.55 -21.64 12.37
CA GLU A 90 -19.38 -22.45 13.28
C GLU A 90 -19.17 -22.04 14.74
N HIS A 91 -17.92 -21.82 15.16
CA HIS A 91 -17.63 -21.32 16.51
C HIS A 91 -18.24 -19.94 16.79
N ARG A 92 -18.37 -19.07 15.77
CA ARG A 92 -19.08 -17.80 15.92
C ARG A 92 -20.60 -17.95 16.03
N ARG A 93 -21.18 -19.00 15.46
CA ARG A 93 -22.62 -19.26 15.52
C ARG A 93 -23.06 -19.82 16.87
N TYR A 94 -22.22 -20.63 17.52
CA TYR A 94 -22.57 -21.31 18.79
C TYR A 94 -21.86 -20.74 20.03
N GLY A 95 -20.86 -19.86 19.87
CA GLY A 95 -20.04 -19.34 20.98
C GLY A 95 -20.35 -17.91 21.41
N SER A 96 -21.53 -17.36 21.06
CA SER A 96 -21.87 -15.96 21.38
C SER A 96 -22.77 -15.77 22.60
N ASP A 97 -23.28 -16.85 23.21
CA ASP A 97 -24.34 -16.76 24.22
C ASP A 97 -23.87 -17.03 25.66
N GLY A 98 -22.55 -17.02 25.92
CA GLY A 98 -22.00 -17.53 27.20
C GLY A 98 -21.01 -16.64 27.93
N SER A 99 -20.99 -15.33 27.68
CA SER A 99 -20.04 -14.43 28.36
C SER A 99 -20.72 -13.19 28.92
N ASP A 100 -21.85 -13.39 29.61
CA ASP A 100 -22.34 -12.43 30.59
C ASP A 100 -21.39 -12.41 31.78
N SER A 101 -20.27 -11.69 31.61
CA SER A 101 -19.49 -11.20 32.73
C SER A 101 -20.30 -10.12 33.40
N SER A 102 -21.01 -10.53 34.45
CA SER A 102 -21.61 -9.73 35.50
C SER A 102 -20.64 -8.66 35.99
N SER A 103 -20.61 -7.52 35.29
CA SER A 103 -20.01 -6.29 35.77
C SER A 103 -21.11 -5.53 36.51
N SER A 104 -20.99 -5.62 37.82
CA SER A 104 -21.75 -4.92 38.84
C SER A 104 -22.08 -3.48 38.46
N SER A 105 -23.38 -3.21 38.44
CA SER A 105 -24.03 -1.92 38.32
C SER A 105 -23.66 -1.02 39.52
N ALA A 106 -22.49 -0.40 39.50
CA ALA A 106 -22.18 0.73 40.36
C ALA A 106 -22.58 2.01 39.63
N ALA A 107 -23.63 2.67 40.13
CA ALA A 107 -24.11 3.95 39.61
C ALA A 107 -22.95 4.98 39.52
N PRO A 108 -22.81 5.71 38.40
CA PRO A 108 -21.80 6.74 38.27
C PRO A 108 -22.10 7.87 39.27
N LYS A 109 -21.25 8.03 40.28
CA LYS A 109 -21.29 9.17 41.20
C LYS A 109 -21.18 10.47 40.38
N PRO A 110 -21.95 11.53 40.70
CA PRO A 110 -21.84 12.83 40.04
C PRO A 110 -20.42 13.36 40.24
N ARG A 111 -19.71 13.50 39.12
CA ARG A 111 -18.33 13.98 39.06
C ARG A 111 -18.35 15.47 39.40
N ALA A 112 -17.90 15.81 40.60
CA ALA A 112 -17.65 17.18 41.00
C ALA A 112 -16.79 17.87 39.93
N GLU A 113 -17.29 19.01 39.44
CA GLU A 113 -16.62 19.96 38.54
C GLU A 113 -15.33 20.47 39.23
N LEU A 114 -14.27 19.68 39.14
CA LEU A 114 -12.93 20.16 39.43
C LEU A 114 -12.54 21.06 38.26
N GLY A 115 -12.52 22.36 38.51
CA GLY A 115 -12.06 23.39 37.58
C GLY A 115 -10.71 23.05 36.93
N PRO A 116 -10.38 23.72 35.81
CA PRO A 116 -9.21 23.40 35.00
C PRO A 116 -7.96 23.34 35.87
N ARG A 117 -7.43 22.12 36.06
CA ARG A 117 -6.18 21.91 36.76
C ARG A 117 -5.08 22.69 36.01
N PRO A 118 -4.25 23.48 36.71
CA PRO A 118 -3.12 24.12 36.08
C PRO A 118 -2.27 23.06 35.39
N ARG A 119 -1.97 23.28 34.10
CA ARG A 119 -1.13 22.35 33.34
C ARG A 119 0.21 22.22 34.06
N PRO A 120 0.66 20.99 34.37
CA PRO A 120 2.00 20.81 34.92
C PRO A 120 3.02 21.40 33.93
N ALA A 121 4.00 22.12 34.47
CA ALA A 121 5.08 22.69 33.66
C ALA A 121 5.74 21.58 32.82
N PRO A 122 6.05 21.84 31.53
CA PRO A 122 6.73 20.85 30.71
C PRO A 122 8.07 20.49 31.38
N PRO A 123 8.46 19.20 31.38
CA PRO A 123 9.76 18.81 31.89
C PRO A 123 10.88 19.54 31.12
N PRO A 124 12.00 19.90 31.79
CA PRO A 124 13.12 20.52 31.11
C PRO A 124 13.58 19.62 29.96
N LEU A 125 13.81 20.24 28.80
CA LEU A 125 14.35 19.53 27.64
C LEU A 125 15.70 18.92 28.03
N PRO A 126 15.99 17.67 27.64
CA PRO A 126 17.30 17.08 27.87
C PRO A 126 18.37 17.95 27.22
N ALA A 127 19.47 18.21 27.94
CA ALA A 127 20.60 18.94 27.40
C ALA A 127 21.07 18.27 26.10
N PRO A 128 21.41 19.04 25.04
CA PRO A 128 21.93 18.46 23.82
C PRO A 128 23.18 17.63 24.17
N PRO A 129 23.34 16.44 23.56
CA PRO A 129 24.53 15.65 23.78
C PRO A 129 25.78 16.46 23.37
N PRO A 130 26.91 16.32 24.09
CA PRO A 130 28.15 16.96 23.69
C PRO A 130 28.49 16.51 22.27
N PHE A 131 28.87 17.48 21.43
CA PHE A 131 29.28 17.25 20.05
C PHE A 131 30.59 16.44 20.06
N TYR A 132 30.50 15.11 20.01
CA TYR A 132 31.68 14.27 19.76
C TYR A 132 31.99 14.31 18.27
N SER A 133 33.05 15.05 17.91
CA SER A 133 33.68 15.00 16.60
C SER A 133 34.08 13.55 16.28
N THR A 134 33.28 12.88 15.45
CA THR A 134 33.65 11.58 14.89
C THR A 134 34.72 11.80 13.82
N GLY A 135 35.97 11.54 14.18
CA GLY A 135 37.03 11.29 13.20
C GLY A 135 36.72 10.04 12.35
N PRO A 136 37.39 9.87 11.20
CA PRO A 136 37.13 8.76 10.28
C PRO A 136 37.61 7.44 10.89
N MET A 137 36.67 6.61 11.32
CA MET A 137 36.93 5.27 11.85
C MET A 137 36.84 4.24 10.73
N ALA A 138 37.89 3.44 10.64
CA ALA A 138 38.17 2.47 9.61
C ALA A 138 37.14 1.34 9.50
N SER A 139 37.06 0.81 8.28
CA SER A 139 36.23 -0.30 7.82
C SER A 139 36.37 -1.58 8.66
N GLY A 140 35.47 -1.74 9.64
CA GLY A 140 35.27 -2.99 10.37
C GLY A 140 34.33 -3.94 9.62
N ARG A 141 34.88 -5.00 9.03
CA ARG A 141 34.14 -6.17 8.54
C ARG A 141 33.44 -6.88 9.71
N GLY A 142 32.14 -6.70 9.85
CA GLY A 142 31.29 -7.45 10.78
C GLY A 142 30.37 -8.42 10.03
N GLY A 143 30.62 -9.73 10.19
CA GLY A 143 29.83 -10.79 9.59
C GLY A 143 28.44 -10.91 10.21
N GLY A 144 27.40 -10.66 9.42
CA GLY A 144 26.01 -10.95 9.74
C GLY A 144 25.52 -12.17 8.98
N LYS A 145 25.48 -13.32 9.66
CA LYS A 145 24.80 -14.55 9.24
C LYS A 145 23.30 -14.36 9.51
N GLY A 146 22.46 -14.26 8.47
CA GLY A 146 21.01 -14.34 8.68
C GLY A 146 20.16 -13.90 7.50
N GLY A 147 19.29 -14.80 7.03
CA GLY A 147 18.09 -14.43 6.27
C GLY A 147 18.10 -14.84 4.81
N GLY A 148 17.78 -16.11 4.54
CA GLY A 148 17.44 -16.58 3.19
C GLY A 148 16.18 -15.90 2.65
N GLY A 149 16.36 -14.92 1.77
CA GLY A 149 15.32 -14.35 0.93
C GLY A 149 15.45 -14.88 -0.49
N ASN A 150 14.63 -15.86 -0.84
CA ASN A 150 14.53 -16.40 -2.19
C ASN A 150 13.68 -15.43 -3.03
N GLY A 151 14.31 -14.57 -3.82
CA GLY A 151 13.65 -13.54 -4.61
C GLY A 151 14.43 -13.20 -5.88
N GLY A 152 14.61 -14.18 -6.76
CA GLY A 152 15.19 -13.97 -8.09
C GLY A 152 14.28 -13.11 -8.96
N GLY A 153 14.60 -11.82 -9.06
CA GLY A 153 14.09 -10.90 -10.08
C GLY A 153 15.24 -10.47 -10.99
N LYS A 154 15.59 -11.31 -11.98
CA LYS A 154 16.43 -10.91 -13.10
C LYS A 154 15.56 -10.08 -14.06
N GLY A 155 15.65 -8.77 -13.94
CA GLY A 155 15.13 -7.80 -14.90
C GLY A 155 16.16 -6.69 -15.08
N GLY A 156 17.14 -6.95 -15.95
CA GLY A 156 18.06 -5.92 -16.44
C GLY A 156 17.39 -5.16 -17.58
N GLY A 157 17.45 -3.83 -17.51
CA GLY A 157 16.97 -2.95 -18.57
C GLY A 157 16.76 -1.51 -18.08
N GLY A 158 17.77 -0.65 -18.26
CA GLY A 158 17.61 0.81 -18.32
C GLY A 158 18.18 1.60 -17.14
N ASP A 159 19.50 1.77 -17.07
CA ASP A 159 20.17 2.57 -16.03
C ASP A 159 19.83 4.08 -16.10
N ALA A 160 19.44 4.60 -17.27
CA ALA A 160 18.95 5.98 -17.42
C ALA A 160 17.56 6.20 -16.76
N SER A 161 16.68 5.20 -16.76
CA SER A 161 15.36 5.28 -16.10
C SER A 161 15.45 5.10 -14.58
N ARG A 162 16.58 4.58 -14.09
CA ARG A 162 16.79 4.32 -12.66
C ARG A 162 17.23 5.59 -11.94
N GLN A 163 18.04 6.44 -12.58
CA GLN A 163 18.46 7.73 -12.03
C GLN A 163 17.29 8.72 -11.92
N ALA A 164 16.39 8.79 -12.91
CA ALA A 164 15.16 9.61 -12.80
C ALA A 164 14.22 9.14 -11.65
N ARG A 165 14.22 7.85 -11.31
CA ARG A 165 13.50 7.33 -10.14
C ARG A 165 14.20 7.62 -8.80
N ILE A 166 15.51 7.86 -8.80
CA ILE A 166 16.29 8.13 -7.58
C ILE A 166 16.19 9.62 -7.22
N GLU A 167 16.19 10.53 -8.19
CA GLU A 167 15.94 11.96 -7.91
C GLU A 167 14.48 12.24 -7.51
N ALA A 168 13.50 11.48 -8.03
CA ALA A 168 12.13 11.48 -7.49
C ALA A 168 12.02 10.80 -6.10
N GLY A 169 13.02 10.02 -5.70
CA GLY A 169 12.98 9.17 -4.50
C GLY A 169 13.42 9.85 -3.20
N LEU A 170 14.15 10.97 -3.25
CA LEU A 170 14.77 11.58 -2.06
C LEU A 170 14.00 12.77 -1.49
N ALA A 171 13.00 13.30 -2.19
CA ALA A 171 12.15 14.40 -1.71
C ALA A 171 10.77 13.93 -1.15
N ALA A 172 10.46 12.64 -1.20
CA ALA A 172 9.10 12.13 -1.18
C ALA A 172 8.61 11.60 0.18
N TYR A 173 8.88 12.30 1.28
CA TYR A 173 8.11 12.04 2.49
C TYR A 173 6.68 12.54 2.26
N LEU A 174 5.67 11.71 2.52
CA LEU A 174 4.26 12.10 2.39
C LEU A 174 3.68 12.21 3.79
N CYS A 175 3.22 13.40 4.16
CA CYS A 175 2.59 13.64 5.45
C CYS A 175 1.07 13.51 5.35
N CYS A 176 0.49 12.59 6.12
CA CYS A 176 -0.97 12.49 6.22
C CYS A 176 -1.53 13.68 7.00
N ALA A 177 -2.48 14.43 6.44
CA ALA A 177 -3.05 15.59 7.12
C ALA A 177 -3.83 15.21 8.41
N ALA A 178 -4.54 14.07 8.41
CA ALA A 178 -5.30 13.61 9.57
C ALA A 178 -4.41 12.99 10.67
N CYS A 179 -3.32 12.31 10.31
CA CYS A 179 -2.49 11.58 11.27
C CYS A 179 -1.21 12.31 11.67
N GLY A 180 -0.71 13.22 10.85
CA GLY A 180 0.60 13.88 11.02
C GLY A 180 1.79 12.92 10.89
N ILE A 181 1.60 11.75 10.28
CA ILE A 181 2.66 10.74 10.12
C ILE A 181 3.31 10.93 8.75
N GLU A 182 4.63 11.03 8.75
CA GLU A 182 5.45 11.07 7.54
C GLU A 182 5.71 9.65 7.05
N SER A 183 5.41 9.38 5.78
CA SER A 183 5.66 8.10 5.13
C SER A 183 6.76 8.26 4.09
N SER A 184 7.77 7.39 4.09
CA SER A 184 8.93 7.46 3.18
C SER A 184 8.64 7.11 1.72
N GLY A 185 7.37 7.14 1.29
CA GLY A 185 6.95 6.84 -0.07
C GLY A 185 5.45 6.53 -0.19
N GLU A 186 4.95 6.52 -1.41
CA GLU A 186 3.53 6.32 -1.74
C GLU A 186 2.99 4.97 -1.29
N THR A 187 3.79 3.90 -1.40
CA THR A 187 3.37 2.55 -0.97
C THR A 187 3.15 2.47 0.54
N ALA A 188 4.06 3.06 1.32
CA ALA A 188 3.92 3.16 2.77
C ALA A 188 2.72 4.05 3.15
N PHE A 189 2.52 5.15 2.42
CA PHE A 189 1.38 6.04 2.61
C PHE A 189 0.04 5.34 2.32
N LEU A 190 -0.05 4.58 1.23
CA LEU A 190 -1.23 3.77 0.89
C LEU A 190 -1.54 2.72 1.96
N GLN A 191 -0.52 2.07 2.51
CA GLN A 191 -0.69 1.14 3.63
C GLN A 191 -1.16 1.87 4.89
N HIS A 192 -0.62 3.06 5.16
CA HIS A 192 -1.01 3.90 6.29
C HIS A 192 -2.50 4.30 6.24
N ILE A 193 -2.97 4.87 5.11
CA ILE A 193 -4.36 5.36 4.98
C ILE A 193 -5.42 4.24 5.00
N ASN A 194 -5.02 3.01 4.66
CA ASN A 194 -5.87 1.82 4.75
C ASN A 194 -5.77 1.12 6.12
N GLY A 195 -4.89 1.60 7.00
CA GLY A 195 -4.66 1.05 8.33
C GLY A 195 -5.74 1.43 9.34
N ARG A 196 -5.95 0.56 10.34
CA ARG A 196 -6.91 0.81 11.45
C ARG A 196 -6.55 2.04 12.29
N ALA A 197 -5.27 2.36 12.42
CA ALA A 197 -4.82 3.53 13.16
C ALA A 197 -5.28 4.84 12.48
N HIS A 198 -5.21 4.87 11.15
CA HIS A 198 -5.69 5.98 10.36
C HIS A 198 -7.21 6.13 10.46
N GLU A 199 -7.96 5.03 10.29
CA GLU A 199 -9.42 5.00 10.40
C GLU A 199 -9.93 5.57 11.73
N LYS A 200 -9.25 5.28 12.84
CA LYS A 200 -9.61 5.81 14.17
C LYS A 200 -9.40 7.32 14.30
N ARG A 201 -8.41 7.89 13.61
CA ARG A 201 -8.07 9.33 13.68
C ARG A 201 -8.83 10.15 12.65
N ALA A 202 -8.93 9.65 11.43
CA ALA A 202 -9.59 10.30 10.30
C ALA A 202 -11.10 10.03 10.24
N GLY A 203 -11.61 9.07 11.02
CA GLY A 203 -13.02 8.66 11.04
C GLY A 203 -13.44 7.80 9.84
N ARG A 204 -12.60 7.66 8.82
CA ARG A 204 -12.83 6.82 7.63
C ARG A 204 -11.51 6.25 7.10
N LYS A 205 -11.60 5.21 6.28
CA LYS A 205 -10.47 4.70 5.50
C LYS A 205 -10.30 5.52 4.23
N GLY A 206 -9.05 5.59 3.74
CA GLY A 206 -8.71 6.22 2.47
C GLY A 206 -8.09 7.59 2.62
N PHE A 207 -8.08 8.37 1.54
CA PHE A 207 -7.35 9.62 1.49
C PHE A 207 -8.01 10.71 2.37
N ALA A 208 -7.21 11.29 3.26
CA ALA A 208 -7.64 12.32 4.21
C ALA A 208 -6.85 13.64 4.06
N GLY A 209 -6.29 13.89 2.87
CA GLY A 209 -5.46 15.06 2.59
C GLY A 209 -3.96 14.81 2.78
N LEU A 210 -3.16 15.64 2.10
CA LEU A 210 -1.72 15.73 2.28
C LEU A 210 -1.38 17.03 2.98
N ARG A 211 -0.42 16.97 3.89
CA ARG A 211 0.17 18.15 4.54
C ARG A 211 1.55 18.40 3.92
N PRO A 212 1.98 19.67 3.79
CA PRO A 212 3.36 19.97 3.45
C PRO A 212 4.33 19.32 4.44
N ASN A 213 5.46 18.83 3.94
CA ASN A 213 6.54 18.32 4.79
C ASN A 213 7.15 19.44 5.64
N SER A 214 8.11 19.10 6.50
CA SER A 214 8.96 20.07 7.21
C SER A 214 9.60 21.13 6.31
N ARG A 215 9.78 20.84 5.02
CA ARG A 215 10.29 21.77 4.00
C ARG A 215 9.23 22.66 3.34
N GLY A 216 7.96 22.54 3.73
CA GLY A 216 6.85 23.31 3.16
C GLY A 216 6.44 22.90 1.74
N VAL A 217 7.04 21.85 1.17
CA VAL A 217 6.76 21.36 -0.18
C VAL A 217 5.95 20.06 -0.10
N ILE A 218 4.93 19.93 -0.94
CA ILE A 218 4.20 18.66 -1.17
C ILE A 218 4.85 17.96 -2.36
N PRO A 219 5.42 16.75 -2.17
CA PRO A 219 6.04 16.03 -3.29
C PRO A 219 5.01 15.64 -4.35
N PRO A 220 5.37 15.67 -5.64
CA PRO A 220 4.48 15.24 -6.71
C PRO A 220 4.15 13.75 -6.58
N LEU A 221 2.88 13.41 -6.74
CA LEU A 221 2.39 12.03 -6.66
C LEU A 221 2.55 11.31 -8.00
N SER A 222 3.14 10.13 -7.99
CA SER A 222 3.29 9.23 -9.14
C SER A 222 2.04 8.38 -9.36
N ASP A 223 1.40 7.90 -8.29
CA ASP A 223 0.20 7.06 -8.39
C ASP A 223 -1.03 7.87 -8.85
N PRO A 224 -1.69 7.47 -9.96
CA PRO A 224 -2.85 8.20 -10.50
C PRO A 224 -4.06 8.13 -9.55
N GLY A 225 -4.22 7.05 -8.78
CA GLY A 225 -5.31 6.92 -7.81
C GLY A 225 -5.19 7.93 -6.67
N LEU A 226 -3.99 8.10 -6.13
CA LEU A 226 -3.70 9.12 -5.12
C LEU A 226 -3.87 10.53 -5.69
N ARG A 227 -3.45 10.79 -6.93
CA ARG A 227 -3.67 12.09 -7.60
C ARG A 227 -5.15 12.44 -7.73
N CYS A 228 -5.97 11.51 -8.22
CA CYS A 228 -7.42 11.71 -8.31
C CYS A 228 -8.05 11.95 -6.93
N ALA A 229 -7.59 11.24 -5.90
CA ALA A 229 -8.08 11.42 -4.54
C ALA A 229 -7.64 12.78 -3.94
N ALA A 230 -6.43 13.25 -4.25
CA ALA A 230 -5.94 14.56 -3.86
C ALA A 230 -6.75 15.69 -4.51
N LEU A 231 -6.98 15.60 -5.82
CA LEU A 231 -7.84 16.53 -6.55
C LEU A 231 -9.28 16.54 -6.00
N ALA A 232 -9.84 15.36 -5.70
CA ALA A 232 -11.15 15.27 -5.08
C ALA A 232 -11.23 15.87 -3.66
N ALA A 233 -10.08 16.01 -2.99
CA ALA A 233 -9.94 16.69 -1.70
C ALA A 233 -9.57 18.18 -1.84
N GLY A 234 -9.44 18.70 -3.07
CA GLY A 234 -9.07 20.09 -3.33
C GLY A 234 -7.59 20.40 -3.07
N VAL A 235 -6.73 19.39 -3.06
CA VAL A 235 -5.27 19.56 -2.93
C VAL A 235 -4.64 19.37 -4.30
N ASP A 236 -3.92 20.39 -4.80
CA ASP A 236 -3.17 20.24 -6.05
C ASP A 236 -1.99 19.28 -5.83
N PRO A 237 -1.98 18.09 -6.48
CA PRO A 237 -0.90 17.13 -6.33
C PRO A 237 0.42 17.61 -6.95
N ASN A 238 0.43 18.72 -7.69
CA ASN A 238 1.63 19.30 -8.29
C ASN A 238 2.20 20.48 -7.48
N GLY A 239 1.52 20.91 -6.41
CA GLY A 239 2.01 21.96 -5.51
C GLY A 239 1.90 23.38 -6.07
N CYS A 240 0.92 23.65 -6.93
CA CYS A 240 0.55 25.00 -7.36
C CYS A 240 -0.55 25.61 -6.49
#